data_AF-A0A3N6F741-F1
#
_entry.id   AF-A0A3N6F741-F1
#
_cell.length_a   1.000
_cell.length_b   1.000
_cell.length_c   1.000
_cell.angle_alpha   90.00
_cell.angle_beta   90.00
_cell.angle_gamma   90.00
#
_symmetry.space_group_name_H-M   'P 1'
#
loop_
_entity.id
_entity.type
_entity.pdbx_description
1 polymer ?
#
loop_
_entity_poly.entity_id
_entity_poly.type
_entity_poly.pdbx_seq_one_letter_code
_entity_poly.pdbx_strand_id
1 'polypeptide(L)'
;MKWKDAFDRAMEELKAIRALLAPVGRLDDPTVGLTALHGELAQTRLKILETVQGGITGLREENREVRRRQDRMISDLNETRGELRQLLELADVLRPLADLQGQAEESGDGTSPYSPAEPAPVPETDPGTGLTVPTAAQLPTSPATDSQGGAMEDNDRQAQSERRGQDDVLKQKIEAAYQGNSTPTAQPSAVVPPATADGQDPLVTHGVLLLKAAGVASVDLVAHRDTWEWLTALAVDHDHFRTPPSVEDVKEGRVQTVLSGRSLIGLLIKLWDTRHATTPLEADWALATTAYNRIAAELTGVDGGGQTIRIVLDDGLPHETGD
;
A
#
# COMPACT_ATOMS: atom_id res chain seq x y z
N MET A 1 60.74 -49.59 -30.94
CA MET A 1 60.01 -48.68 -31.84
C MET A 1 58.75 -48.06 -31.21
N LYS A 2 57.88 -48.82 -30.52
CA LYS A 2 56.60 -48.32 -29.96
C LYS A 2 56.65 -47.09 -29.03
N TRP A 3 57.76 -46.85 -28.31
CA TRP A 3 57.85 -45.71 -27.38
C TRP A 3 58.05 -44.36 -28.10
N LYS A 4 58.67 -44.39 -29.28
CA LYS A 4 58.89 -43.17 -30.09
C LYS A 4 57.56 -42.65 -30.65
N ASP A 5 56.71 -43.52 -31.15
CA ASP A 5 55.37 -43.17 -31.66
C ASP A 5 54.41 -42.65 -30.57
N ALA A 6 54.63 -43.04 -29.31
CA ALA A 6 53.87 -42.54 -28.17
C ALA A 6 54.37 -41.16 -27.74
N PHE A 7 55.69 -40.94 -27.77
CA PHE A 7 56.30 -39.65 -27.48
C PHE A 7 55.94 -38.60 -28.54
N ASP A 8 55.99 -38.97 -29.82
CA ASP A 8 55.62 -38.08 -30.92
C ASP A 8 54.14 -37.69 -30.86
N ARG A 9 53.25 -38.62 -30.48
CA ARG A 9 51.83 -38.33 -30.22
C ARG A 9 51.63 -37.39 -29.03
N ALA A 10 52.33 -37.63 -27.91
CA ALA A 10 52.26 -36.75 -26.75
C ALA A 10 52.77 -35.33 -27.07
N MET A 11 53.80 -35.20 -27.90
CA MET A 11 54.32 -33.91 -28.35
C MET A 11 53.34 -33.16 -29.26
N GLU A 12 52.63 -33.87 -30.14
CA GLU A 12 51.57 -33.26 -30.96
C GLU A 12 50.35 -32.84 -30.13
N GLU A 13 49.95 -33.63 -29.14
CA GLU A 13 48.91 -33.23 -28.17
C GLU A 13 49.32 -31.99 -27.37
N LEU A 14 50.59 -31.91 -26.94
CA LEU A 14 51.10 -30.75 -26.20
C LEU A 14 51.14 -29.49 -27.07
N LYS A 15 51.48 -29.62 -28.36
CA LYS A 15 51.39 -28.51 -29.33
C LYS A 15 49.93 -28.08 -29.55
N ALA A 16 49.00 -29.02 -29.65
CA ALA A 16 47.58 -28.73 -29.83
C ALA A 16 47.00 -28.01 -28.60
N ILE A 17 47.35 -28.46 -27.39
CA ILE A 17 46.98 -27.79 -26.13
C ILE A 17 47.56 -26.38 -26.09
N ARG A 18 48.83 -26.21 -26.49
CA ARG A 18 49.48 -24.89 -26.53
C ARG A 18 48.83 -23.94 -27.54
N ALA A 19 48.37 -24.44 -28.68
CA ALA A 19 47.63 -23.66 -29.67
C ALA A 19 46.24 -23.26 -29.15
N LEU A 20 45.56 -24.13 -28.39
CA LEU A 20 44.28 -23.84 -27.74
C LEU A 20 44.40 -22.84 -26.58
N LEU A 21 45.55 -22.77 -25.90
CA LEU A 21 45.85 -21.81 -24.83
C LEU A 21 46.43 -20.47 -25.34
N ALA A 22 46.85 -20.38 -26.61
CA ALA A 22 47.35 -19.12 -27.19
C ALA A 22 46.34 -17.95 -27.16
N PRO A 23 45.02 -18.15 -27.32
CA PRO A 23 44.03 -17.09 -27.12
C PRO A 23 43.90 -16.65 -25.65
N VAL A 24 44.11 -17.56 -24.70
CA VAL A 24 44.08 -17.29 -23.26
C VAL A 24 45.31 -16.46 -22.83
N GLY A 25 46.47 -16.73 -23.43
CA GLY A 25 47.68 -15.94 -23.20
C GLY A 25 47.60 -14.48 -23.64
N ARG A 26 46.57 -14.11 -24.44
CA ARG A 26 46.28 -12.73 -24.81
C ARG A 26 45.44 -11.99 -23.76
N LEU A 27 44.83 -12.71 -22.81
CA LEU A 27 44.14 -12.21 -21.62
C LEU A 27 45.05 -12.14 -20.38
N ASP A 28 46.27 -12.67 -20.44
CA ASP A 28 47.23 -12.62 -19.32
C ASP A 28 47.79 -11.21 -19.06
N ASP A 29 47.49 -10.23 -19.92
CA ASP A 29 47.70 -8.82 -19.61
C ASP A 29 46.47 -8.28 -18.85
N PRO A 30 46.57 -8.06 -17.52
CA PRO A 30 45.44 -7.64 -16.70
C PRO A 30 44.84 -6.30 -17.18
N THR A 31 45.61 -5.48 -17.89
CA THR A 31 45.12 -4.20 -18.42
C THR A 31 44.21 -4.39 -19.64
N VAL A 32 44.47 -5.41 -20.47
CA VAL A 32 43.66 -5.73 -21.66
C VAL A 32 42.36 -6.43 -21.25
N GLY A 33 42.43 -7.35 -20.29
CA GLY A 33 41.23 -8.01 -19.75
C GLY A 33 40.28 -7.03 -19.05
N LEU A 34 40.83 -6.11 -18.24
CA LEU A 34 40.03 -5.13 -17.51
C LEU A 34 39.40 -4.08 -18.43
N THR A 35 40.10 -3.65 -19.48
CA THR A 35 39.54 -2.72 -20.48
C THR A 35 38.46 -3.37 -21.34
N ALA A 36 38.63 -4.63 -21.73
CA ALA A 36 37.60 -5.40 -22.44
C ALA A 36 36.33 -5.55 -21.57
N LEU A 37 36.48 -5.94 -20.31
CA LEU A 37 35.37 -6.08 -19.37
C LEU A 37 34.67 -4.73 -19.12
N HIS A 38 35.43 -3.64 -18.98
CA HIS A 38 34.85 -2.30 -18.85
C HIS A 38 34.06 -1.88 -20.10
N GLY A 39 34.56 -2.24 -21.29
CA GLY A 39 33.85 -2.03 -22.56
C GLY A 39 32.53 -2.80 -22.63
N GLU A 40 32.53 -4.07 -22.24
CA GLU A 40 31.31 -4.90 -22.18
C GLU A 40 30.32 -4.39 -21.11
N LEU A 41 30.81 -3.95 -19.95
CA LEU A 41 29.99 -3.34 -18.90
C LEU A 41 29.35 -2.02 -19.39
N ALA A 42 30.12 -1.18 -20.09
CA ALA A 42 29.59 0.05 -20.66
C ALA A 42 28.52 -0.23 -21.74
N GLN A 43 28.74 -1.23 -22.59
CA GLN A 43 27.80 -1.62 -23.63
C GLN A 43 26.51 -2.21 -23.07
N THR A 44 26.61 -3.08 -22.06
CA THR A 44 25.44 -3.66 -21.37
C THR A 44 24.66 -2.57 -20.65
N ARG A 45 25.33 -1.65 -19.94
CA ARG A 45 24.68 -0.50 -19.31
C ARG A 45 23.93 0.36 -20.33
N LEU A 46 24.53 0.64 -21.49
CA LEU A 46 23.89 1.44 -22.53
C LEU A 46 22.64 0.75 -23.09
N LYS A 47 22.71 -0.56 -23.32
CA LYS A 47 21.57 -1.36 -23.80
C LYS A 47 20.43 -1.44 -22.76
N ILE A 48 20.78 -1.57 -21.48
CA ILE A 48 19.80 -1.53 -20.39
C ILE A 48 19.13 -0.15 -20.34
N LEU A 49 19.90 0.94 -20.44
CA LEU A 49 19.33 2.28 -20.46
C LEU A 49 18.40 2.51 -21.66
N GLU A 50 18.75 2.02 -22.84
CA GLU A 50 17.90 2.11 -24.04
C GLU A 50 16.58 1.35 -23.86
N THR A 51 16.65 0.11 -23.37
CA THR A 51 15.45 -0.71 -23.11
C THR A 51 14.57 -0.11 -22.02
N VAL A 52 15.16 0.38 -20.93
CA VAL A 52 14.44 1.06 -19.84
C VAL A 52 13.80 2.36 -20.34
N GLN A 53 14.53 3.17 -21.10
CA GLN A 53 14.01 4.42 -21.66
C GLN A 53 12.85 4.16 -22.64
N GLY A 54 12.98 3.14 -23.50
CA GLY A 54 11.89 2.69 -24.37
C GLY A 54 10.67 2.18 -23.60
N GLY A 55 10.88 1.46 -22.50
CA GLY A 55 9.81 1.04 -21.60
C GLY A 55 9.09 2.22 -20.92
N ILE A 56 9.85 3.19 -20.41
CA ILE A 56 9.31 4.39 -19.75
C ILE A 56 8.50 5.24 -20.73
N THR A 57 8.94 5.40 -21.98
CA THR A 57 8.18 6.15 -22.99
C THR A 57 6.89 5.43 -23.37
N GLY A 58 6.94 4.09 -23.50
CA GLY A 58 5.75 3.25 -23.71
C GLY A 58 4.73 3.40 -22.58
N LEU A 59 5.16 3.22 -21.33
CA LEU A 59 4.31 3.36 -20.15
C LEU A 59 3.71 4.76 -20.01
N ARG A 60 4.47 5.81 -20.38
CA ARG A 60 3.93 7.18 -20.38
C ARG A 60 2.83 7.36 -21.41
N GLU A 61 2.92 6.75 -22.58
CA GLU A 61 1.86 6.85 -23.58
C GLU A 61 0.63 6.04 -23.16
N GLU A 62 0.82 4.83 -22.61
CA GLU A 62 -0.28 4.06 -22.04
C GLU A 62 -0.98 4.82 -20.90
N ASN A 63 -0.22 5.48 -20.01
CA ASN A 63 -0.79 6.28 -18.93
C ASN A 63 -1.62 7.46 -19.47
N ARG A 64 -1.13 8.13 -20.52
CA ARG A 64 -1.90 9.19 -21.21
C ARG A 64 -3.18 8.62 -21.81
N GLU A 65 -3.14 7.45 -22.44
CA GLU A 65 -4.31 6.82 -23.03
C GLU A 65 -5.33 6.39 -21.96
N VAL A 66 -4.87 5.86 -20.83
CA VAL A 66 -5.75 5.54 -19.69
C VAL A 66 -6.44 6.79 -19.18
N ARG A 67 -5.73 7.91 -19.02
CA ARG A 67 -6.34 9.20 -18.63
C ARG A 67 -7.38 9.66 -19.65
N ARG A 68 -7.06 9.61 -20.96
CA ARG A 68 -8.01 9.91 -22.03
C ARG A 68 -9.26 9.01 -21.99
N ARG A 69 -9.13 7.75 -21.59
CA ARG A 69 -10.27 6.82 -21.41
C ARG A 69 -11.09 7.16 -20.18
N GLN A 70 -10.43 7.47 -19.06
CA GLN A 70 -11.09 7.90 -17.83
C GLN A 70 -11.88 9.20 -18.04
N ASP A 71 -11.29 10.20 -18.71
CA ASP A 71 -11.96 11.46 -19.00
C ASP A 71 -13.21 11.26 -19.88
N ARG A 72 -13.13 10.38 -20.89
CA ARG A 72 -14.30 9.98 -21.69
C ARG A 72 -15.38 9.34 -20.82
N MET A 73 -15.01 8.36 -20.00
CA MET A 73 -15.95 7.67 -19.11
C MET A 73 -16.61 8.63 -18.10
N ILE A 74 -15.85 9.59 -17.56
CA ILE A 74 -16.39 10.62 -16.66
C ILE A 74 -17.37 11.53 -17.41
N SER A 75 -17.07 11.88 -18.67
CA SER A 75 -17.99 12.64 -19.51
C SER A 75 -19.30 11.88 -19.73
N ASP A 76 -19.22 10.61 -20.14
CA ASP A 76 -20.38 9.74 -20.39
C ASP A 76 -21.23 9.57 -19.10
N LEU A 77 -20.57 9.40 -17.94
CA LEU A 77 -21.27 9.31 -16.66
C LEU A 77 -21.97 10.62 -16.28
N ASN A 78 -21.36 11.76 -16.59
CA ASN A 78 -21.99 13.06 -16.34
C ASN A 78 -23.17 13.31 -17.30
N GLU A 79 -23.06 12.88 -18.55
CA GLU A 79 -24.14 12.95 -19.53
C GLU A 79 -25.34 12.10 -19.07
N THR A 80 -25.12 10.82 -18.76
CA THR A 80 -26.18 9.92 -18.24
C THR A 80 -26.79 10.43 -16.93
N ARG A 81 -26.00 11.00 -16.02
CA ARG A 81 -26.52 11.64 -14.80
C ARG A 81 -27.36 12.89 -15.12
N GLY A 82 -26.99 13.63 -16.16
CA GLY A 82 -27.76 14.76 -16.69
C GLY A 82 -29.12 14.31 -17.23
N GLU A 83 -29.13 13.26 -18.05
CA GLU A 83 -30.36 12.65 -18.58
C GLU A 83 -31.27 12.13 -17.45
N LEU A 84 -30.71 11.44 -16.44
CA LEU A 84 -31.47 10.96 -15.29
C LEU A 84 -32.13 12.11 -14.50
N ARG A 85 -31.44 13.24 -14.35
CA ARG A 85 -32.04 14.43 -13.71
C ARG A 85 -33.18 15.00 -14.53
N GLN A 86 -33.03 15.06 -15.86
CA GLN A 86 -34.11 15.51 -16.75
C GLN A 86 -35.33 14.57 -16.68
N LEU A 87 -35.10 13.25 -16.61
CA LEU A 87 -36.18 12.28 -16.42
C LEU A 87 -36.87 12.42 -15.06
N LEU A 88 -36.11 12.68 -13.99
CA LEU A 88 -36.66 12.96 -12.67
C LEU A 88 -37.50 14.25 -12.65
N GLU A 89 -37.03 15.33 -13.27
CA GLU A 89 -37.79 16.57 -13.40
C GLU A 89 -39.09 16.35 -14.19
N LEU A 90 -39.04 15.57 -15.28
CA LEU A 90 -40.23 15.23 -16.07
C LEU A 90 -41.21 14.38 -15.25
N ALA A 91 -40.72 13.44 -14.45
CA ALA A 91 -41.55 12.64 -13.54
C ALA A 91 -42.21 13.52 -12.45
N ASP A 92 -41.49 14.50 -11.90
CA ASP A 92 -42.03 15.44 -10.92
C ASP A 92 -43.12 16.34 -11.52
N VAL A 93 -42.98 16.76 -12.79
CA VAL A 93 -44.01 17.53 -13.52
C VAL A 93 -45.26 16.69 -13.81
N LEU A 94 -45.09 15.38 -14.06
CA LEU A 94 -46.21 14.47 -14.32
C LEU A 94 -46.90 13.95 -13.04
N ARG A 95 -46.24 14.05 -11.87
CA ARG A 95 -46.79 13.58 -10.59
C ARG A 95 -48.16 14.19 -10.23
N PRO A 96 -48.39 15.52 -10.37
CA PRO A 96 -49.70 16.10 -10.10
C PRO A 96 -50.82 15.61 -11.03
N LEU A 97 -50.48 15.23 -12.27
CA LEU A 97 -51.45 14.66 -13.22
C LEU A 97 -51.84 13.23 -12.84
N ALA A 98 -50.88 12.44 -12.34
CA ALA A 98 -51.14 11.11 -11.81
C ALA A 98 -52.00 11.17 -10.52
N ASP A 99 -51.74 12.13 -9.64
CA ASP A 99 -52.51 12.33 -8.40
C ASP A 99 -53.97 12.74 -8.68
N LEU A 100 -54.21 13.57 -9.72
CA LEU A 100 -55.56 13.92 -10.18
C LEU A 100 -56.32 12.71 -10.77
N GLN A 101 -55.60 11.77 -11.38
CA GLN A 101 -56.19 10.56 -11.95
C GLN A 101 -56.54 9.53 -10.86
N GLY A 102 -55.75 9.47 -9.78
CA GLY A 102 -56.06 8.68 -8.57
C GLY A 102 -57.27 9.20 -7.79
N GLN A 103 -57.44 10.52 -7.67
CA GLN A 103 -58.61 11.11 -7.01
C GLN A 103 -59.93 10.94 -7.78
N ALA A 104 -59.87 10.75 -9.11
CA ALA A 104 -61.05 10.44 -9.92
C ALA A 104 -61.53 8.99 -9.74
N GLU A 105 -60.65 8.06 -9.34
CA GLU A 105 -61.04 6.69 -8.98
C GLU A 105 -61.53 6.57 -7.52
N GLU A 106 -61.13 7.48 -6.62
CA GLU A 106 -61.50 7.44 -5.20
C GLU A 106 -62.84 8.12 -4.86
N SER A 107 -63.48 8.81 -5.81
CA SER A 107 -64.82 9.43 -5.65
C SER A 107 -65.99 8.56 -6.14
N GLY A 108 -65.76 7.27 -6.41
CA GLY A 108 -66.80 6.28 -6.67
C GLY A 108 -67.23 5.55 -5.39
N ASP A 109 -67.97 6.23 -4.51
CA ASP A 109 -68.61 5.58 -3.36
C ASP A 109 -69.75 4.64 -3.80
N GLY A 110 -69.79 3.47 -3.17
CA GLY A 110 -70.95 2.61 -3.09
C GLY A 110 -71.12 1.61 -4.24
N THR A 111 -70.78 0.35 -4.00
CA THR A 111 -71.75 -0.73 -3.69
C THR A 111 -71.09 -2.08 -4.00
N SER A 112 -70.73 -2.84 -2.96
CA SER A 112 -70.68 -4.31 -3.12
C SER A 112 -72.13 -4.81 -3.16
N PRO A 113 -72.50 -5.60 -4.17
CA PRO A 113 -72.77 -6.99 -3.83
C PRO A 113 -72.43 -7.97 -4.97
N TYR A 114 -72.50 -9.26 -4.63
CA TYR A 114 -72.52 -10.43 -5.52
C TYR A 114 -71.19 -11.16 -5.83
N SER A 115 -70.87 -12.11 -4.94
CA SER A 115 -70.67 -13.52 -5.34
C SER A 115 -72.06 -14.11 -5.67
N PRO A 116 -72.31 -14.94 -6.72
CA PRO A 116 -71.78 -16.31 -6.91
C PRO A 116 -71.38 -16.57 -8.40
N ALA A 117 -70.80 -17.67 -8.87
CA ALA A 117 -71.15 -19.06 -8.65
C ALA A 117 -70.07 -19.98 -9.26
N GLU A 118 -69.86 -21.12 -8.60
CA GLU A 118 -69.35 -22.37 -9.17
C GLU A 118 -70.29 -22.86 -10.29
N PRO A 119 -69.76 -23.52 -11.35
CA PRO A 119 -70.01 -24.96 -11.44
C PRO A 119 -68.82 -25.78 -12.02
N ALA A 120 -68.55 -26.93 -11.42
CA ALA A 120 -67.88 -28.09 -12.04
C ALA A 120 -68.71 -28.63 -13.24
N PRO A 121 -68.21 -29.41 -14.24
CA PRO A 121 -67.72 -30.81 -14.05
C PRO A 121 -66.64 -31.38 -15.04
N VAL A 122 -65.86 -32.39 -14.55
CA VAL A 122 -65.22 -33.64 -15.12
C VAL A 122 -65.20 -33.99 -16.64
N PRO A 123 -64.49 -35.06 -17.13
CA PRO A 123 -63.15 -35.67 -16.85
C PRO A 123 -62.38 -36.18 -18.14
N GLU A 124 -61.25 -36.90 -17.93
CA GLU A 124 -60.57 -37.89 -18.82
C GLU A 124 -59.80 -37.38 -20.07
N THR A 125 -58.49 -37.59 -20.21
CA THR A 125 -57.90 -38.91 -20.60
C THR A 125 -56.39 -38.96 -20.36
N ASP A 126 -55.91 -40.08 -19.82
CA ASP A 126 -54.50 -40.53 -19.75
C ASP A 126 -54.08 -41.10 -21.14
N PRO A 127 -52.78 -41.24 -21.48
CA PRO A 127 -52.09 -42.47 -21.10
C PRO A 127 -50.59 -42.33 -20.74
N GLY A 128 -50.21 -42.93 -19.61
CA GLY A 128 -49.19 -43.97 -19.54
C GLY A 128 -47.73 -43.55 -19.34
N THR A 129 -47.15 -43.87 -18.18
CA THR A 129 -46.40 -45.13 -17.96
C THR A 129 -45.55 -45.05 -16.66
N GLY A 130 -45.79 -45.97 -15.72
CA GLY A 130 -44.78 -46.53 -14.80
C GLY A 130 -44.52 -45.77 -13.48
N LEU A 131 -45.17 -46.14 -12.37
CA LEU A 131 -44.75 -47.18 -11.40
C LEU A 131 -43.92 -46.67 -10.21
N THR A 132 -44.58 -46.46 -9.06
CA THR A 132 -44.39 -47.12 -7.73
C THR A 132 -44.68 -46.19 -6.54
N VAL A 133 -45.34 -46.78 -5.55
CA VAL A 133 -46.00 -46.21 -4.34
C VAL A 133 -45.28 -46.83 -3.11
N PRO A 134 -45.67 -46.59 -1.84
CA PRO A 134 -45.72 -45.38 -0.99
C PRO A 134 -44.69 -45.48 0.17
N THR A 135 -44.66 -44.55 1.13
CA THR A 135 -44.68 -44.90 2.58
C THR A 135 -45.08 -43.72 3.47
N ALA A 136 -45.85 -44.10 4.49
CA ALA A 136 -46.56 -43.37 5.51
C ALA A 136 -45.79 -42.31 6.33
N ALA A 137 -46.56 -41.28 6.68
CA ALA A 137 -46.72 -40.67 8.00
C ALA A 137 -45.69 -41.03 9.10
N GLN A 138 -45.09 -40.01 9.72
CA GLN A 138 -45.43 -39.59 11.09
C GLN A 138 -44.64 -38.32 11.49
N LEU A 139 -45.38 -37.31 11.98
CA LEU A 139 -44.86 -36.24 12.84
C LEU A 139 -44.31 -36.86 14.13
N PRO A 140 -43.32 -36.19 14.77
CA PRO A 140 -43.67 -35.57 16.03
C PRO A 140 -43.21 -34.11 16.15
N THR A 141 -44.15 -33.36 16.71
CA THR A 141 -44.08 -32.08 17.41
C THR A 141 -42.75 -31.69 18.06
N SER A 142 -42.44 -30.42 17.89
CA SER A 142 -41.43 -29.58 18.56
C SER A 142 -41.41 -29.71 20.08
N PRO A 143 -40.28 -29.35 20.71
CA PRO A 143 -40.31 -28.47 21.86
C PRO A 143 -39.83 -27.06 21.45
N ALA A 144 -40.54 -26.08 21.99
CA ALA A 144 -40.20 -24.67 21.91
C ALA A 144 -38.77 -24.42 22.40
N THR A 145 -38.03 -23.59 21.67
CA THR A 145 -36.97 -22.76 22.25
C THR A 145 -37.00 -21.44 21.50
N ASP A 146 -37.67 -20.47 22.10
CA ASP A 146 -37.55 -19.07 21.75
C ASP A 146 -36.08 -18.62 21.90
N SER A 147 -35.70 -17.65 21.06
CA SER A 147 -34.55 -16.76 21.25
C SER A 147 -33.14 -17.37 21.16
N GLN A 148 -32.69 -17.66 19.95
CA GLN A 148 -31.26 -17.57 19.59
C GLN A 148 -31.11 -16.91 18.21
N GLY A 149 -31.25 -15.59 18.18
CA GLY A 149 -30.96 -14.77 16.99
C GLY A 149 -30.26 -13.44 17.27
N GLY A 150 -30.14 -13.01 18.53
CA GLY A 150 -29.61 -11.68 18.90
C GLY A 150 -28.19 -11.63 19.46
N ALA A 151 -27.55 -12.76 19.73
CA ALA A 151 -26.29 -12.79 20.49
C ALA A 151 -25.02 -12.49 19.66
N MET A 152 -25.12 -12.47 18.31
CA MET A 152 -23.95 -12.22 17.46
C MET A 152 -23.75 -10.73 17.16
N GLU A 153 -24.83 -9.95 17.05
CA GLU A 153 -24.75 -8.50 16.79
C GLU A 153 -24.38 -7.68 18.04
N ASP A 154 -24.74 -8.14 19.24
CA ASP A 154 -24.47 -7.41 20.48
C ASP A 154 -22.99 -7.52 20.89
N ASN A 155 -22.36 -8.67 20.62
CA ASN A 155 -20.95 -8.88 20.91
C ASN A 155 -20.03 -8.06 19.99
N ASP A 156 -20.41 -7.90 18.71
CA ASP A 156 -19.70 -7.03 17.77
C ASP A 156 -19.85 -5.54 18.14
N ARG A 157 -21.04 -5.12 18.59
CA ARG A 157 -21.29 -3.74 19.07
C ARG A 157 -20.54 -3.43 20.36
N GLN A 158 -20.47 -4.40 21.27
CA GLN A 158 -19.74 -4.26 22.52
C GLN A 158 -18.22 -4.23 22.27
N ALA A 159 -17.70 -5.12 21.43
CA ALA A 159 -16.28 -5.12 21.04
C ALA A 159 -15.86 -3.84 20.30
N GLN A 160 -16.71 -3.29 19.43
CA GLN A 160 -16.46 -2.01 18.76
C GLN A 160 -16.49 -0.82 19.74
N SER A 161 -17.40 -0.85 20.72
CA SER A 161 -17.50 0.20 21.74
C SER A 161 -16.31 0.20 22.70
N GLU A 162 -15.87 -0.99 23.14
CA GLU A 162 -14.67 -1.15 23.97
C GLU A 162 -13.40 -0.74 23.22
N ARG A 163 -13.27 -1.12 21.93
CA ARG A 163 -12.14 -0.70 21.09
C ARG A 163 -12.10 0.81 20.88
N ARG A 164 -13.25 1.44 20.62
CA ARG A 164 -13.34 2.91 20.52
C ARG A 164 -12.92 3.60 21.82
N GLY A 165 -13.36 3.09 22.97
CA GLY A 165 -12.94 3.60 24.27
C GLY A 165 -11.43 3.48 24.52
N GLN A 166 -10.82 2.37 24.10
CA GLN A 166 -9.37 2.17 24.18
C GLN A 166 -8.61 3.13 23.26
N ASP A 167 -9.08 3.32 22.02
CA ASP A 167 -8.48 4.23 21.05
C ASP A 167 -8.53 5.69 21.53
N ASP A 168 -9.64 6.10 22.15
CA ASP A 168 -9.80 7.46 22.67
C ASP A 168 -8.91 7.71 23.91
N VAL A 169 -8.76 6.71 24.78
CA VAL A 169 -7.79 6.76 25.89
C VAL A 169 -6.35 6.85 25.37
N LEU A 170 -6.02 6.09 24.32
CA LEU A 170 -4.70 6.12 23.71
C LEU A 170 -4.40 7.49 23.09
N LYS A 171 -5.35 8.07 22.34
CA LYS A 171 -5.23 9.43 21.80
C LYS A 171 -4.99 10.46 22.90
N GLN A 172 -5.76 10.40 23.99
CA GLN A 172 -5.60 11.32 25.12
C GLN A 172 -4.20 11.20 25.77
N LYS A 173 -3.68 9.98 25.92
CA LYS A 173 -2.32 9.74 26.43
C LYS A 173 -1.26 10.31 25.50
N ILE A 174 -1.42 10.14 24.18
CA ILE A 174 -0.52 10.68 23.16
C ILE A 174 -0.52 12.21 23.20
N GLU A 175 -1.69 12.84 23.22
CA GLU A 175 -1.82 14.30 23.27
C GLU A 175 -1.22 14.89 24.54
N ALA A 176 -1.45 14.26 25.71
CA ALA A 176 -0.84 14.67 26.97
C ALA A 176 0.70 14.57 26.93
N ALA A 177 1.24 13.48 26.37
CA ALA A 177 2.68 13.30 26.22
C ALA A 177 3.29 14.30 25.22
N TYR A 178 2.57 14.66 24.16
CA TYR A 178 2.99 15.69 23.22
C TYR A 178 3.05 17.07 23.88
N GLN A 179 1.99 17.48 24.59
CA GLN A 179 1.91 18.79 25.26
C GLN A 179 2.92 18.93 26.41
N GLY A 180 3.18 17.85 27.16
CA GLY A 180 4.18 17.83 28.23
C GLY A 180 5.61 18.10 27.75
N ASN A 181 5.90 17.85 26.48
CA ASN A 181 7.21 18.10 25.87
C ASN A 181 7.32 19.48 25.20
N SER A 182 6.20 20.18 24.94
CA SER A 182 6.16 21.46 24.21
C SER A 182 6.10 22.70 25.10
N THR A 183 6.26 22.59 26.42
CA THR A 183 6.28 23.75 27.33
C THR A 183 7.72 24.25 27.52
N PRO A 184 8.12 25.39 26.93
CA PRO A 184 9.43 25.96 27.16
C PRO A 184 9.39 26.69 28.51
N THR A 185 9.75 25.98 29.59
CA THR A 185 10.01 26.64 30.86
C THR A 185 11.43 27.17 30.83
N ALA A 186 11.55 28.48 30.59
CA ALA A 186 12.79 29.22 30.77
C ALA A 186 13.24 29.16 32.24
N GLN A 187 14.29 28.37 32.54
CA GLN A 187 15.34 28.73 33.50
C GLN A 187 16.50 27.72 33.46
N PRO A 188 17.77 28.17 33.37
CA PRO A 188 18.93 27.28 33.36
C PRO A 188 19.40 27.03 34.79
N SER A 189 19.32 25.79 35.27
CA SER A 189 20.23 25.28 36.31
C SER A 189 20.08 23.77 36.54
N ALA A 190 21.25 23.17 36.76
CA ALA A 190 21.53 21.83 37.24
C ALA A 190 21.50 20.69 36.19
N VAL A 191 22.72 20.30 35.82
CA VAL A 191 23.11 19.01 35.24
C VAL A 191 22.44 17.88 36.02
N VAL A 192 21.47 17.23 35.40
CA VAL A 192 20.97 15.90 35.78
C VAL A 192 21.24 15.00 34.58
N PRO A 193 21.91 13.83 34.75
CA PRO A 193 22.09 12.89 33.65
C PRO A 193 20.72 12.44 33.14
N PRO A 194 20.54 12.24 31.81
CA PRO A 194 19.24 11.91 31.26
C PRO A 194 18.73 10.62 31.90
N ALA A 195 17.65 10.75 32.67
CA ALA A 195 16.88 9.61 33.11
C ALA A 195 16.41 8.88 31.86
N THR A 196 16.86 7.64 31.73
CA THR A 196 16.39 6.65 30.76
C THR A 196 14.86 6.72 30.68
N ALA A 197 14.36 7.12 29.51
CA ALA A 197 12.94 7.14 29.16
C ALA A 197 12.41 5.71 28.93
N ASP A 198 12.69 4.80 29.86
CA ASP A 198 12.29 3.40 29.80
C ASP A 198 11.05 3.20 30.69
N GLY A 199 9.87 3.39 30.07
CA GLY A 199 8.59 3.18 30.74
C GLY A 199 7.38 3.71 29.98
N GLN A 200 7.59 4.52 28.93
CA GLN A 200 6.51 5.00 28.07
C GLN A 200 6.07 3.87 27.12
N ASP A 201 4.76 3.65 27.02
CA ASP A 201 4.19 2.71 26.05
C ASP A 201 4.72 3.02 24.63
N PRO A 202 5.28 2.04 23.89
CA PRO A 202 5.82 2.25 22.55
C PRO A 202 4.77 2.85 21.61
N LEU A 203 3.49 2.50 21.75
CA LEU A 203 2.40 3.06 20.93
C LEU A 203 2.20 4.56 21.19
N VAL A 204 2.32 4.99 22.46
CA VAL A 204 2.24 6.41 22.82
C VAL A 204 3.43 7.17 22.25
N THR A 205 4.64 6.59 22.35
CA THR A 205 5.87 7.18 21.79
C THR A 205 5.76 7.37 20.28
N HIS A 206 5.21 6.37 19.58
CA HIS A 206 4.96 6.48 18.15
C HIS A 206 3.96 7.58 17.81
N GLY A 207 2.84 7.64 18.53
CA GLY A 207 1.82 8.67 18.32
C GLY A 207 2.39 10.08 18.49
N VAL A 208 3.26 10.29 19.48
CA VAL A 208 3.96 11.56 19.68
C VAL A 208 4.86 11.89 18.49
N LEU A 209 5.60 10.92 17.95
CA LEU A 209 6.43 11.12 16.75
C LEU A 209 5.58 11.50 15.51
N LEU A 210 4.39 10.92 15.35
CA LEU A 210 3.48 11.27 14.26
C LEU A 210 2.97 12.71 14.40
N LEU A 211 2.64 13.16 15.62
CA LEU A 211 2.26 14.56 15.87
C LEU A 211 3.42 15.53 15.59
N LYS A 212 4.64 15.17 15.98
CA LYS A 212 5.83 15.97 15.65
C LYS A 212 6.07 16.05 14.15
N ALA A 213 5.96 14.93 13.43
CA ALA A 213 6.06 14.90 11.97
C ALA A 213 4.97 15.72 11.27
N ALA A 214 3.75 15.77 11.84
CA ALA A 214 2.67 16.62 11.33
C ALA A 214 2.98 18.12 11.44
N GLY A 215 3.76 18.52 12.45
CA GLY A 215 4.21 19.90 12.66
C GLY A 215 5.42 20.31 11.80
N VAL A 216 6.01 19.40 11.03
CA VAL A 216 7.17 19.69 10.18
C VAL A 216 6.72 20.18 8.81
N ALA A 217 7.24 21.33 8.36
CA ALA A 217 6.91 21.88 7.05
C ALA A 217 7.56 21.08 5.92
N SER A 218 8.86 20.79 6.06
CA SER A 218 9.64 19.98 5.12
C SER A 218 10.79 19.26 5.82
N VAL A 219 11.19 18.12 5.25
CA VAL A 219 12.28 17.29 5.73
C VAL A 219 13.27 17.09 4.59
N ASP A 220 14.51 17.49 4.78
CA ASP A 220 15.61 17.15 3.89
C ASP A 220 16.15 15.78 4.30
N LEU A 221 15.76 14.73 3.58
CA LEU A 221 16.22 13.38 3.81
C LEU A 221 17.48 13.11 2.97
N VAL A 222 18.56 12.73 3.64
CA VAL A 222 19.81 12.29 3.01
C VAL A 222 20.02 10.80 3.32
N ALA A 223 20.11 9.97 2.30
CA ALA A 223 20.29 8.53 2.45
C ALA A 223 21.11 7.96 1.28
N HIS A 224 21.68 6.76 1.45
CA HIS A 224 22.23 6.02 0.31
C HIS A 224 21.14 5.74 -0.73
N ARG A 225 21.51 5.66 -2.02
CA ARG A 225 20.57 5.42 -3.13
C ARG A 225 19.68 4.19 -2.89
N ASP A 226 20.29 3.08 -2.53
CA ASP A 226 19.57 1.82 -2.27
C ASP A 226 18.61 1.93 -1.08
N THR A 227 19.01 2.66 -0.02
CA THR A 227 18.15 2.91 1.14
C THR A 227 16.95 3.76 0.75
N TRP A 228 17.14 4.77 -0.07
CA TRP A 228 16.05 5.59 -0.59
C TRP A 228 15.09 4.79 -1.48
N GLU A 229 15.62 3.93 -2.36
CA GLU A 229 14.79 3.05 -3.20
C GLU A 229 13.97 2.07 -2.36
N TRP A 230 14.57 1.51 -1.30
CA TRP A 230 13.83 0.67 -0.36
C TRP A 230 12.75 1.45 0.41
N LEU A 231 13.05 2.64 0.94
CA LEU A 231 12.07 3.47 1.66
C LEU A 231 10.89 3.88 0.77
N THR A 232 11.15 4.22 -0.49
CA THR A 232 10.11 4.58 -1.45
C THR A 232 9.26 3.38 -1.84
N ALA A 233 9.86 2.23 -2.11
CA ALA A 233 9.13 0.99 -2.36
C ALA A 233 8.25 0.60 -1.17
N LEU A 234 8.72 0.81 0.05
CA LEU A 234 7.97 0.53 1.27
C LEU A 234 6.77 1.48 1.47
N ALA A 235 6.93 2.76 1.12
CA ALA A 235 5.96 3.80 1.43
C ALA A 235 4.99 4.14 0.28
N VAL A 236 5.27 3.74 -0.96
CA VAL A 236 4.50 4.13 -2.16
C VAL A 236 3.01 3.80 -2.07
N ASP A 237 2.67 2.71 -1.39
CA ASP A 237 1.29 2.24 -1.25
C ASP A 237 0.53 2.90 -0.08
N HIS A 238 1.12 3.87 0.62
CA HIS A 238 0.45 4.55 1.74
C HIS A 238 -0.26 5.84 1.29
N ASP A 239 -1.52 6.01 1.66
CA ASP A 239 -2.39 7.15 1.26
C ASP A 239 -1.83 8.55 1.59
N HIS A 240 -0.97 8.61 2.59
CA HIS A 240 -0.33 9.84 3.03
C HIS A 240 1.05 10.07 2.41
N PHE A 241 1.65 9.07 1.78
CA PHE A 241 2.95 9.21 1.14
C PHE A 241 2.81 9.83 -0.26
N ARG A 242 3.64 10.84 -0.52
CA ARG A 242 3.80 11.42 -1.86
C ARG A 242 5.26 11.32 -2.25
N THR A 243 5.52 10.74 -3.41
CA THR A 243 6.85 10.71 -4.02
C THR A 243 7.35 12.14 -4.21
N PRO A 244 8.55 12.48 -3.71
CA PRO A 244 9.12 13.80 -3.88
C PRO A 244 9.27 14.20 -5.34
N PRO A 245 9.07 15.49 -5.68
CA PRO A 245 9.23 15.98 -7.04
C PRO A 245 10.70 16.02 -7.48
N SER A 246 11.64 16.14 -6.54
CA SER A 246 13.07 16.13 -6.80
C SER A 246 13.80 15.14 -5.89
N VAL A 247 14.70 14.39 -6.51
CA VAL A 247 15.60 13.43 -5.89
C VAL A 247 16.97 13.75 -6.48
N GLU A 248 17.79 14.45 -5.71
CA GLU A 248 19.10 14.92 -6.14
C GLU A 248 20.15 13.88 -5.77
N ASP A 249 20.90 13.39 -6.76
CA ASP A 249 22.04 12.53 -6.49
C ASP A 249 23.20 13.38 -5.94
N VAL A 250 23.60 13.08 -4.71
CA VAL A 250 24.73 13.67 -4.01
C VAL A 250 25.96 12.78 -4.24
N LYS A 251 27.17 13.33 -4.12
CA LYS A 251 28.42 12.55 -4.21
C LYS A 251 28.38 11.33 -3.28
N GLU A 252 29.10 10.29 -3.69
CA GLU A 252 29.28 9.02 -2.95
C GLU A 252 28.04 8.11 -2.90
N GLY A 253 27.19 8.15 -3.94
CA GLY A 253 26.02 7.27 -4.01
C GLY A 253 24.89 7.63 -3.04
N ARG A 254 24.96 8.81 -2.44
CA ARG A 254 23.90 9.37 -1.61
C ARG A 254 22.88 10.12 -2.45
N VAL A 255 21.69 10.24 -1.89
CA VAL A 255 20.57 10.95 -2.47
C VAL A 255 20.04 11.91 -1.43
N GLN A 256 19.74 13.13 -1.86
CA GLN A 256 19.03 14.13 -1.08
C GLN A 256 17.65 14.35 -1.68
N THR A 257 16.62 14.33 -0.84
CA THR A 257 15.25 14.56 -1.25
C THR A 257 14.44 15.29 -0.18
N VAL A 258 13.42 16.02 -0.61
CA VAL A 258 12.57 16.81 0.28
C VAL A 258 11.23 16.08 0.49
N LEU A 259 10.96 15.68 1.74
CA LEU A 259 9.68 15.11 2.14
C LEU A 259 8.80 16.16 2.82
N SER A 260 7.50 16.11 2.57
CA SER A 260 6.53 16.85 3.40
C SER A 260 6.32 16.13 4.74
N GLY A 261 5.87 16.86 5.77
CA GLY A 261 5.47 16.23 7.05
C GLY A 261 4.41 15.13 6.86
N ARG A 262 3.48 15.30 5.93
CA ARG A 262 2.49 14.27 5.57
C ARG A 262 3.13 13.01 4.98
N SER A 263 4.12 13.16 4.09
CA SER A 263 4.86 12.01 3.55
C SER A 263 5.68 11.32 4.64
N LEU A 264 6.27 12.10 5.56
CA LEU A 264 7.02 11.57 6.70
C LEU A 264 6.12 10.74 7.64
N ILE A 265 4.89 11.18 7.90
CA ILE A 265 3.89 10.40 8.66
C ILE A 265 3.65 9.05 7.99
N GLY A 266 3.41 9.03 6.68
CA GLY A 266 3.17 7.79 5.95
C GLY A 266 4.37 6.83 6.01
N LEU A 267 5.58 7.38 5.89
CA LEU A 267 6.81 6.61 6.02
C LEU A 267 6.98 6.03 7.43
N LEU A 268 6.75 6.83 8.48
CA LEU A 268 6.84 6.39 9.87
C LEU A 268 5.85 5.27 10.21
N ILE A 269 4.62 5.35 9.69
CA ILE A 269 3.61 4.29 9.86
C ILE A 269 4.08 3.00 9.20
N LYS A 270 4.54 3.06 7.94
CA LYS A 270 5.03 1.87 7.24
C LYS A 270 6.25 1.25 7.90
N LEU A 271 7.21 2.05 8.35
CA LEU A 271 8.36 1.56 9.12
C LEU A 271 7.93 0.93 10.45
N TRP A 272 6.93 1.51 11.12
CA TRP A 272 6.34 0.96 12.33
C TRP A 272 5.62 -0.37 12.09
N ASP A 273 4.86 -0.50 11.01
CA ASP A 273 4.16 -1.73 10.68
C ASP A 273 5.16 -2.84 10.35
N THR A 274 6.17 -2.55 9.51
CA THR A 274 7.20 -3.52 9.12
C THR A 274 7.95 -4.07 10.34
N ARG A 275 8.38 -3.22 11.28
CA ARG A 275 9.08 -3.69 12.48
C ARG A 275 8.23 -4.58 13.41
N HIS A 276 6.89 -4.50 13.35
CA HIS A 276 5.99 -5.34 14.15
C HIS A 276 5.50 -6.57 13.40
N ALA A 277 5.38 -6.49 12.08
CA ALA A 277 4.88 -7.58 11.24
C ALA A 277 5.99 -8.55 10.82
N THR A 278 7.20 -8.04 10.60
CA THR A 278 8.35 -8.83 10.12
C THR A 278 9.02 -9.57 11.28
N THR A 279 9.49 -10.80 11.04
CA THR A 279 10.16 -11.57 12.08
C THR A 279 11.49 -10.89 12.49
N PRO A 280 11.84 -10.90 13.79
CA PRO A 280 13.15 -10.42 14.21
C PRO A 280 14.25 -11.21 13.50
N LEU A 281 15.30 -10.53 13.03
CA LEU A 281 16.44 -11.05 12.23
C LEU A 281 16.25 -11.08 10.70
N GLU A 282 15.09 -10.71 10.17
CA GLU A 282 14.94 -10.45 8.74
C GLU A 282 15.53 -9.08 8.34
N ALA A 283 16.01 -8.98 7.10
CA ALA A 283 16.65 -7.77 6.58
C ALA A 283 15.72 -6.54 6.65
N ASP A 284 14.44 -6.71 6.30
CA ASP A 284 13.45 -5.63 6.36
C ASP A 284 13.20 -5.15 7.79
N TRP A 285 13.21 -6.05 8.78
CA TRP A 285 13.10 -5.66 10.18
C TRP A 285 14.29 -4.81 10.61
N ALA A 286 15.51 -5.19 10.23
CA ALA A 286 16.73 -4.46 10.57
C ALA A 286 16.77 -3.07 9.91
N LEU A 287 16.44 -2.98 8.62
CA LEU A 287 16.35 -1.72 7.88
C LEU A 287 15.24 -0.82 8.45
N ALA A 288 14.07 -1.38 8.73
CA ALA A 288 12.96 -0.60 9.30
C ALA A 288 13.28 -0.09 10.69
N THR A 289 13.87 -0.92 11.55
CA THR A 289 14.23 -0.54 12.91
C THR A 289 15.29 0.56 12.92
N THR A 290 16.34 0.42 12.11
CA THR A 290 17.43 1.42 12.05
C THR A 290 16.95 2.74 11.46
N ALA A 291 16.21 2.73 10.34
CA ALA A 291 15.66 3.93 9.74
C ALA A 291 14.66 4.62 10.67
N TYR A 292 13.74 3.87 11.29
CA TYR A 292 12.77 4.41 12.23
C TYR A 292 13.44 5.09 13.42
N ASN A 293 14.42 4.43 14.05
CA ASN A 293 15.09 4.97 15.22
C ASN A 293 15.90 6.23 14.91
N ARG A 294 16.55 6.30 13.74
CA ARG A 294 17.25 7.51 13.29
C ARG A 294 16.29 8.68 13.05
N ILE A 295 15.18 8.43 12.33
CA ILE A 295 14.15 9.46 12.11
C ILE A 295 13.55 9.91 13.44
N ALA A 296 13.28 8.97 14.35
CA ALA A 296 12.76 9.27 15.68
C ALA A 296 13.73 10.14 16.49
N ALA A 297 15.03 9.84 16.47
CA ALA A 297 16.05 10.63 17.15
C ALA A 297 16.04 12.09 16.66
N GLU A 298 16.05 12.32 15.34
CA GLU A 298 16.00 13.68 14.78
C GLU A 298 14.69 14.40 15.10
N LEU A 299 13.56 13.69 15.13
CA LEU A 299 12.26 14.27 15.47
C LEU A 299 12.10 14.57 16.97
N THR A 300 12.83 13.89 17.86
CA THR A 300 12.67 14.12 19.31
C THR A 300 13.01 15.56 19.70
N GLY A 301 13.93 16.23 18.99
CA GLY A 301 14.30 17.63 19.22
C GLY A 301 13.39 18.67 18.54
N VAL A 302 12.34 18.25 17.83
CA VAL A 302 11.47 19.15 17.07
C VAL A 302 10.24 19.53 17.91
N ASP A 303 9.96 20.83 17.97
CA ASP A 303 8.87 21.41 18.76
C ASP A 303 7.58 21.67 17.95
N GLY A 304 7.51 21.19 16.70
CA GLY A 304 6.29 21.18 15.87
C GLY A 304 5.92 22.52 15.20
N GLY A 305 6.83 23.50 15.18
CA GLY A 305 6.58 24.86 14.70
C GLY A 305 6.83 25.11 13.20
N GLY A 306 6.47 24.19 12.29
CA GLY A 306 6.67 24.38 10.85
C GLY A 306 8.15 24.42 10.44
N GLN A 307 9.02 23.78 11.23
CA GLN A 307 10.45 23.78 11.00
C GLN A 307 10.82 22.91 9.79
N THR A 308 11.87 23.30 9.07
CA THR A 308 12.55 22.42 8.12
C THR A 308 13.65 21.68 8.85
N ILE A 309 13.64 20.35 8.78
CA ILE A 309 14.62 19.50 9.47
C ILE A 309 15.42 18.69 8.46
N ARG A 310 16.68 18.41 8.77
CA ARG A 310 17.52 17.55 7.94
C ARG A 310 17.75 16.24 8.66
N ILE A 311 17.41 15.13 8.00
CA ILE A 311 17.57 13.78 8.55
C ILE A 311 18.60 13.05 7.69
N VAL A 312 19.67 12.58 8.33
CA VAL A 312 20.75 11.83 7.67
C VAL A 312 20.66 10.36 8.08
N LEU A 313 20.30 9.50 7.13
CA LEU A 313 20.18 8.05 7.33
C LEU A 313 21.47 7.30 7.00
N ASP A 314 22.38 7.93 6.28
CA ASP A 314 23.69 7.39 5.92
C ASP A 314 24.77 8.36 6.39
N ASP A 315 25.51 7.97 7.42
CA ASP A 315 26.53 8.82 8.05
C ASP A 315 27.78 9.01 7.16
N GLY A 316 27.92 8.22 6.09
CA GLY A 316 29.04 8.32 5.15
C GLY A 316 30.43 8.32 5.81
N LEU A 317 31.42 8.80 5.06
CA LEU A 317 32.69 9.26 5.65
C LEU A 317 32.47 10.67 6.23
N PRO A 318 33.11 11.01 7.36
CA PRO A 318 32.96 12.34 7.95
C PRO A 318 33.26 13.41 6.91
N HIS A 319 32.39 14.43 6.84
CA HIS A 319 32.69 15.62 6.07
C HIS A 319 34.05 16.15 6.56
N GLU A 320 35.07 16.16 5.71
CA GLU A 320 36.20 17.05 5.91
C GLU A 320 35.61 18.46 5.94
N THR A 321 35.50 19.01 7.14
CA THR A 321 35.30 20.44 7.36
C THR A 321 36.49 21.15 6.76
N GLY A 322 36.37 21.50 5.49
CA GLY A 322 37.27 22.45 4.83
C GLY A 322 36.96 23.85 5.32
N ASP A 323 37.89 24.42 6.07
CA ASP A 323 38.10 25.87 6.20
C ASP A 323 38.36 26.51 4.83
#